data_AF-A0A4R5L047-F1
#
_entry.id   AF-A0A4R5L047-F1
#
_cell.length_a   1.000
_cell.length_b   1.000
_cell.length_c   1.000
_cell.angle_alpha   90.00
_cell.angle_beta   90.00
_cell.angle_gamma   90.00
#
_symmetry.space_group_name_H-M   'P 1'
#
loop_
_entity.id
_entity.type
_entity.pdbx_description
1 polymer ?
#
loop_
_entity_poly.entity_id
_entity_poly.type
_entity_poly.pdbx_seq_one_letter_code
_entity_poly.pdbx_strand_id
1 'polypeptide(L)'
;MDDAQRLAAKIALGVLADDGFLLAGGQALIEHGITERLSDDIDLFALHRRHTPATFAASVQKMKAALETAGYAVQITRQYEEFASVTVGHDQEAVVIDLGLDWWENSPAIIDIGPILSLKDSVASKLLAVYSRGYARDYLDAYSIITSHRFTHQQLITLCQRRDPTLDPPTFAAAIARHRTLPTTEFTKYGLQPSELRALSTTLLDFAETINKTSHNPGTPYTDAANPTGPPNSKSGPELL
;
A
#
# COMPACT_ATOMS: atom_id res chain seq x y z
N MET A 1 9.80 -1.69 7.06
CA MET A 1 10.06 -3.13 7.22
C MET A 1 11.30 -3.33 8.07
N ASP A 2 11.31 -4.31 8.97
CA ASP A 2 12.55 -4.78 9.60
C ASP A 2 13.31 -5.75 8.66
N ASP A 3 14.51 -6.19 9.08
CA ASP A 3 15.36 -7.06 8.27
C ASP A 3 14.76 -8.47 8.07
N ALA A 4 14.04 -8.99 9.06
CA ALA A 4 13.43 -10.32 9.01
C ALA A 4 12.26 -10.34 8.01
N GLN A 5 11.37 -9.35 8.10
CA GLN A 5 10.31 -9.11 7.14
C GLN A 5 10.90 -8.89 5.72
N ARG A 6 12.00 -8.14 5.59
CA ARG A 6 12.66 -7.92 4.29
C ARG A 6 13.16 -9.19 3.65
N LEU A 7 13.78 -10.06 4.44
CA LEU A 7 14.29 -11.34 3.95
C LEU A 7 13.15 -12.26 3.51
N ALA A 8 12.10 -12.38 4.32
CA ALA A 8 10.92 -13.18 3.97
C ALA A 8 10.24 -12.69 2.69
N ALA A 9 10.05 -11.36 2.54
CA ALA A 9 9.51 -10.75 1.33
C ALA A 9 10.39 -11.04 0.10
N LYS A 10 11.72 -10.96 0.21
CA LYS A 10 12.64 -11.28 -0.90
C LYS A 10 12.52 -12.74 -1.35
N ILE A 11 12.46 -13.68 -0.41
CA ILE A 11 12.32 -15.11 -0.73
C ILE A 11 10.98 -15.37 -1.42
N ALA A 12 9.89 -14.81 -0.87
CA ALA A 12 8.56 -14.94 -1.45
C ALA A 12 8.49 -14.34 -2.86
N LEU A 13 8.93 -13.09 -3.04
CA LEU A 13 8.95 -12.44 -4.36
C LEU A 13 9.89 -13.13 -5.35
N GLY A 14 10.98 -13.73 -4.89
CA GLY A 14 11.91 -14.49 -5.73
C GLY A 14 11.25 -15.65 -6.47
N VAL A 15 10.17 -16.22 -5.93
CA VAL A 15 9.39 -17.28 -6.60
C VAL A 15 8.06 -16.78 -7.17
N LEU A 16 7.51 -15.68 -6.66
CA LEU A 16 6.19 -15.18 -7.07
C LEU A 16 6.22 -14.10 -8.15
N ALA A 17 7.36 -13.43 -8.38
CA ALA A 17 7.45 -12.35 -9.36
C ALA A 17 7.14 -12.84 -10.80
N ASP A 18 7.58 -14.05 -11.16
CA ASP A 18 7.27 -14.67 -12.44
C ASP A 18 5.78 -15.01 -12.60
N ASP A 19 5.09 -15.24 -11.48
CA ASP A 19 3.65 -15.43 -11.44
C ASP A 19 2.92 -14.07 -11.46
N GLY A 20 3.63 -12.94 -11.43
CA GLY A 20 3.09 -11.59 -11.54
C GLY A 20 2.77 -10.90 -10.20
N PHE A 21 3.21 -11.47 -9.08
CA PHE A 21 3.07 -10.83 -7.77
C PHE A 21 4.11 -9.72 -7.57
N LEU A 22 3.73 -8.72 -6.78
CA LEU A 22 4.56 -7.59 -6.38
C LEU A 22 4.30 -7.19 -4.93
N LEU A 23 5.22 -6.43 -4.34
CA LEU A 23 5.03 -5.83 -3.01
C LEU A 23 4.03 -4.68 -3.08
N ALA A 24 3.01 -4.71 -2.24
CA ALA A 24 1.96 -3.70 -2.17
C ALA A 24 1.82 -3.12 -0.75
N GLY A 25 0.65 -2.52 -0.48
CA GLY A 25 0.24 -2.13 0.86
C GLY A 25 1.14 -1.12 1.56
N GLY A 26 1.32 -1.29 2.87
CA GLY A 26 2.10 -0.36 3.69
C GLY A 26 3.57 -0.31 3.31
N GLN A 27 4.17 -1.47 3.03
CA GLN A 27 5.59 -1.57 2.68
C GLN A 27 5.90 -0.86 1.37
N ALA A 28 5.01 -0.91 0.37
CA ALA A 28 5.21 -0.15 -0.87
C ALA A 28 5.26 1.38 -0.64
N LEU A 29 4.44 1.93 0.25
CA LEU A 29 4.52 3.36 0.59
C LEU A 29 5.85 3.73 1.27
N ILE A 30 6.38 2.84 2.11
CA ILE A 30 7.68 3.03 2.78
C ILE A 30 8.80 3.03 1.74
N GLU A 31 8.82 2.06 0.81
CA GLU A 31 9.84 2.00 -0.26
C GLU A 31 9.78 3.20 -1.22
N HIS A 32 8.60 3.81 -1.39
CA HIS A 32 8.46 5.08 -2.14
C HIS A 32 8.78 6.33 -1.30
N GLY A 33 9.13 6.18 -0.02
CA GLY A 33 9.49 7.29 0.87
C GLY A 33 8.32 8.19 1.23
N ILE A 34 7.08 7.66 1.25
CA ILE A 34 5.88 8.43 1.62
C ILE A 34 5.65 8.42 3.13
N THR A 35 6.00 7.34 3.82
CA THR A 35 5.80 7.21 5.27
C THR A 35 6.94 6.43 5.90
N GLU A 36 7.23 6.74 7.16
CA GLU A 36 8.18 6.00 8.02
C GLU A 36 7.45 5.02 8.95
N ARG A 37 6.12 5.01 8.96
CA ARG A 37 5.32 4.12 9.80
C ARG A 37 5.56 2.68 9.40
N LEU A 38 6.07 1.87 10.32
CA LEU A 38 6.24 0.43 10.09
C LEU A 38 4.90 -0.24 9.79
N SER A 39 4.93 -1.24 8.91
CA SER A 39 3.80 -2.09 8.59
C SER A 39 4.02 -3.46 9.22
N ASP A 40 2.99 -3.96 9.90
CA ASP A 40 3.01 -5.25 10.60
C ASP A 40 3.00 -6.43 9.62
N ASP A 41 2.37 -6.22 8.46
CA ASP A 41 2.13 -7.24 7.45
C ASP A 41 2.93 -6.95 6.16
N ILE A 42 3.23 -8.01 5.40
CA ILE A 42 3.76 -7.96 4.03
C ILE A 42 2.61 -8.27 3.07
N ASP A 43 2.30 -7.33 2.18
CA ASP A 43 1.26 -7.50 1.15
C ASP A 43 1.91 -7.89 -0.19
N LEU A 44 1.64 -9.10 -0.69
CA LEU A 44 2.10 -9.59 -2.01
C LEU A 44 0.91 -9.79 -2.95
N PHE A 45 0.77 -8.90 -3.93
CA PHE A 45 -0.45 -8.83 -4.74
C PHE A 45 -0.15 -9.07 -6.21
N ALA A 46 -1.07 -9.73 -6.91
CA ALA A 46 -1.00 -9.94 -8.35
C ALA A 46 -2.23 -9.35 -9.06
N LEU A 47 -2.10 -9.04 -10.35
CA LEU A 47 -3.23 -8.54 -11.14
C LEU A 47 -4.32 -9.62 -11.25
N HIS A 48 -5.53 -9.34 -10.81
CA HIS A 48 -6.62 -10.32 -10.74
C HIS A 48 -6.86 -11.06 -12.06
N ARG A 49 -6.83 -10.33 -13.19
CA ARG A 49 -7.04 -10.87 -14.54
C ARG A 49 -5.98 -11.85 -15.03
N ARG A 50 -4.87 -12.03 -14.29
CA ARG A 50 -3.78 -12.96 -14.62
C ARG A 50 -3.90 -14.29 -13.88
N HIS A 51 -4.84 -14.41 -12.95
CA HIS A 51 -5.00 -15.61 -12.14
C HIS A 51 -6.42 -16.17 -12.22
N THR A 52 -6.49 -17.49 -12.20
CA THR A 52 -7.66 -18.25 -11.76
C THR A 52 -7.46 -18.67 -10.29
N PRO A 53 -8.52 -19.09 -9.57
CA PRO A 53 -8.38 -19.61 -8.21
C PRO A 53 -7.35 -20.74 -8.09
N ALA A 54 -7.24 -21.61 -9.11
CA ALA A 54 -6.27 -22.70 -9.13
C ALA A 54 -4.82 -22.18 -9.26
N THR A 55 -4.57 -21.21 -10.13
CA THR A 55 -3.23 -20.63 -10.27
C THR A 55 -2.83 -19.80 -9.05
N PHE A 56 -3.77 -19.08 -8.43
CA PHE A 56 -3.52 -18.36 -7.19
C PHE A 56 -3.14 -19.32 -6.06
N ALA A 57 -3.91 -20.40 -5.87
CA ALA A 57 -3.60 -21.44 -4.89
C ALA A 57 -2.23 -22.08 -5.14
N ALA A 58 -1.85 -22.30 -6.41
CA ALA A 58 -0.53 -22.82 -6.77
C ALA A 58 0.60 -21.86 -6.38
N SER A 59 0.43 -20.55 -6.60
CA SER A 59 1.39 -19.53 -6.16
C SER A 59 1.54 -19.49 -4.63
N VAL A 60 0.44 -19.58 -3.87
CA VAL A 60 0.49 -19.68 -2.40
C VAL A 60 1.33 -20.89 -1.95
N GLN A 61 1.13 -22.07 -2.57
CA GLN A 61 1.90 -23.27 -2.26
C GLN A 61 3.38 -23.15 -2.68
N LYS A 62 3.66 -22.51 -3.82
CA LYS A 62 5.02 -22.23 -4.31
C LYS A 62 5.80 -21.36 -3.32
N MET A 63 5.17 -20.29 -2.83
CA MET A 63 5.75 -19.43 -1.79
C MET A 63 6.00 -20.18 -0.49
N LYS A 64 5.02 -20.97 -0.03
CA LYS A 64 5.15 -21.81 1.17
C LYS A 64 6.37 -22.72 1.07
N ALA A 65 6.50 -23.46 -0.02
CA ALA A 65 7.62 -24.38 -0.21
C ALA A 65 8.99 -23.66 -0.24
N ALA A 66 9.06 -22.48 -0.85
CA ALA A 66 10.28 -21.69 -0.90
C ALA A 66 10.72 -21.20 0.49
N LEU A 67 9.78 -20.69 1.29
CA LEU A 67 10.03 -20.26 2.66
C LEU A 67 10.38 -21.44 3.58
N GLU A 68 9.69 -22.59 3.46
CA GLU A 68 10.04 -23.80 4.22
C GLU A 68 11.45 -24.31 3.87
N THR A 69 11.84 -24.25 2.59
CA THR A 69 13.20 -24.60 2.14
C THR A 69 14.26 -23.65 2.73
N ALA A 70 13.90 -22.40 2.94
CA ALA A 70 14.75 -21.40 3.60
C ALA A 70 14.76 -21.52 5.14
N GLY A 71 14.08 -22.52 5.72
CA GLY A 71 14.10 -22.81 7.16
C GLY A 71 12.97 -22.16 7.96
N TYR A 72 12.01 -21.49 7.32
CA TYR A 72 10.87 -20.90 8.01
C TYR A 72 9.80 -21.93 8.35
N ALA A 73 9.14 -21.74 9.50
CA ALA A 73 7.89 -22.42 9.79
C ALA A 73 6.73 -21.66 9.11
N VAL A 74 6.01 -22.31 8.20
CA VAL A 74 4.98 -21.63 7.39
C VAL A 74 3.61 -22.24 7.66
N GLN A 75 2.66 -21.40 8.10
CA GLN A 75 1.28 -21.78 8.32
C GLN A 75 0.34 -20.90 7.48
N ILE A 76 -0.39 -21.53 6.56
CA ILE A 76 -1.50 -20.86 5.86
C ILE A 76 -2.66 -20.77 6.86
N THR A 77 -2.98 -19.57 7.31
CA THR A 77 -4.01 -19.35 8.35
C THR A 77 -5.38 -19.14 7.74
N ARG A 78 -5.45 -18.58 6.52
CA ARG A 78 -6.68 -18.41 5.73
C ARG A 78 -6.36 -18.56 4.25
N GLN A 79 -7.26 -19.19 3.50
CA GLN A 79 -7.17 -19.25 2.05
C GLN A 79 -8.57 -19.24 1.43
N TYR A 80 -8.77 -18.33 0.49
CA TYR A 80 -9.94 -18.16 -0.35
C TYR A 80 -9.50 -18.14 -1.82
N GLU A 81 -10.44 -17.87 -2.74
CA GLU A 81 -10.17 -17.90 -4.19
C GLU A 81 -9.17 -16.83 -4.65
N GLU A 82 -9.17 -15.66 -4.01
CA GLU A 82 -8.41 -14.48 -4.42
C GLU A 82 -7.56 -13.88 -3.28
N PHE A 83 -7.55 -14.53 -2.12
CA PHE A 83 -6.83 -14.06 -0.95
C PHE A 83 -6.30 -15.21 -0.10
N ALA A 84 -5.10 -15.07 0.46
CA ALA A 84 -4.55 -15.97 1.45
C ALA A 84 -3.77 -15.18 2.50
N SER A 85 -3.83 -15.61 3.75
CA SER A 85 -3.00 -15.07 4.83
C SER A 85 -2.11 -16.17 5.34
N VAL A 86 -0.81 -15.89 5.42
CA VAL A 86 0.22 -16.87 5.75
C VAL A 86 1.09 -16.32 6.87
N THR A 87 1.19 -17.06 7.96
CA THR A 87 2.11 -16.76 9.05
C THR A 87 3.43 -17.48 8.79
N VAL A 88 4.52 -16.73 8.81
CA VAL A 88 5.88 -17.17 8.53
C VAL A 88 6.72 -16.91 9.77
N GLY A 89 7.08 -17.97 10.48
CA GLY A 89 7.88 -17.92 11.70
C GLY A 89 9.35 -18.24 11.46
N HIS A 90 10.24 -17.50 12.12
CA HIS A 90 11.66 -17.81 12.25
C HIS A 90 12.11 -17.43 13.66
N ASP A 91 12.71 -18.37 14.38
CA ASP A 91 13.07 -18.20 15.80
C ASP A 91 11.88 -17.77 16.69
N GLN A 92 11.96 -16.59 17.32
CA GLN A 92 10.91 -16.03 18.19
C GLN A 92 10.04 -14.99 17.48
N GLU A 93 10.26 -14.75 16.19
CA GLU A 93 9.55 -13.75 15.41
C GLU A 93 8.62 -14.41 14.40
N ALA A 94 7.48 -13.76 14.14
CA ALA A 94 6.51 -14.19 13.15
C ALA A 94 6.08 -13.00 12.31
N VAL A 95 6.04 -13.23 11.01
CA VAL A 95 5.61 -12.24 10.02
C VAL A 95 4.36 -12.76 9.32
N VAL A 96 3.39 -11.87 9.10
CA VAL A 96 2.22 -12.18 8.27
C VAL A 96 2.49 -11.74 6.84
N ILE A 97 2.32 -12.67 5.90
CA ILE A 97 2.30 -12.40 4.46
C ILE A 97 0.87 -12.60 3.97
N ASP A 98 0.27 -11.51 3.52
CA ASP A 98 -1.04 -11.51 2.87
C ASP A 98 -0.85 -11.51 1.36
N LEU A 99 -1.41 -12.53 0.71
CA LEU A 99 -1.46 -12.65 -0.74
C LEU A 99 -2.86 -12.26 -1.22
N GLY A 100 -2.91 -11.45 -2.27
CA GLY A 100 -4.18 -10.99 -2.82
C GLY A 100 -4.16 -10.84 -4.34
N LEU A 101 -5.34 -10.91 -4.93
CA LEU A 101 -5.58 -10.47 -6.29
C LEU A 101 -6.25 -9.09 -6.26
N ASP A 102 -5.75 -8.16 -7.08
CA ASP A 102 -6.24 -6.79 -7.12
C ASP A 102 -6.08 -6.20 -8.53
N TRP A 103 -6.53 -4.97 -8.72
CA TRP A 103 -6.40 -4.22 -9.96
C TRP A 103 -5.48 -3.01 -9.80
N TRP A 104 -4.67 -2.73 -10.81
CA TRP A 104 -3.91 -1.49 -10.96
C TRP A 104 -3.59 -1.24 -12.43
N GLU A 105 -3.20 -0.01 -12.75
CA GLU A 105 -3.02 0.42 -14.15
C GLU A 105 -1.54 0.57 -14.53
N ASN A 106 -0.71 1.10 -13.64
CA ASN A 106 0.65 1.50 -14.00
C ASN A 106 1.61 0.32 -13.87
N SER A 107 2.72 0.38 -14.62
CA SER A 107 3.80 -0.59 -14.48
C SER A 107 4.42 -0.52 -13.07
N PRO A 108 4.82 -1.67 -12.50
CA PRO A 108 5.50 -1.71 -11.21
C PRO A 108 6.87 -1.03 -11.28
N ALA A 109 7.33 -0.51 -10.15
CA ALA A 109 8.73 -0.12 -9.99
C ALA A 109 9.56 -1.36 -9.61
N ILE A 110 10.80 -1.44 -10.09
CA ILE A 110 11.72 -2.54 -9.75
C ILE A 110 12.79 -2.00 -8.81
N ILE A 111 12.90 -2.59 -7.62
CA ILE A 111 13.92 -2.26 -6.63
C ILE A 111 14.63 -3.53 -6.14
N ASP A 112 15.55 -3.39 -5.19
CA ASP A 112 16.35 -4.49 -4.63
C ASP A 112 15.51 -5.64 -4.01
N ILE A 113 14.30 -5.35 -3.53
CA ILE A 113 13.40 -6.39 -3.00
C ILE A 113 12.64 -7.16 -4.09
N GLY A 114 12.57 -6.63 -5.30
CA GLY A 114 11.72 -7.13 -6.38
C GLY A 114 10.76 -6.06 -6.92
N PRO A 115 9.72 -6.49 -7.68
CA PRO A 115 8.70 -5.58 -8.16
C PRO A 115 7.84 -5.05 -7.01
N ILE A 116 7.57 -3.75 -7.04
CA ILE A 116 6.71 -3.06 -6.08
C ILE A 116 5.62 -2.29 -6.82
N LEU A 117 4.45 -2.16 -6.20
CA LEU A 117 3.32 -1.41 -6.76
C LEU A 117 3.76 0.04 -7.07
N SER A 118 3.30 0.59 -8.19
CA SER A 118 3.67 1.95 -8.59
C SER A 118 3.22 2.96 -7.53
N LEU A 119 3.94 4.08 -7.38
CA LEU A 119 3.56 5.12 -6.41
C LEU A 119 2.10 5.59 -6.62
N LYS A 120 1.70 5.81 -7.88
CA LYS A 120 0.34 6.24 -8.24
C LYS A 120 -0.72 5.23 -7.76
N ASP A 121 -0.48 3.94 -7.99
CA ASP A 121 -1.41 2.88 -7.59
C ASP A 121 -1.40 2.62 -6.08
N SER A 122 -0.23 2.69 -5.43
CA SER A 122 -0.10 2.59 -3.97
C SER A 122 -0.89 3.70 -3.26
N VAL A 123 -0.77 4.93 -3.75
CA VAL A 123 -1.51 6.09 -3.22
C VAL A 123 -3.02 5.88 -3.37
N ALA A 124 -3.48 5.50 -4.57
CA ALA A 124 -4.89 5.24 -4.82
C ALA A 124 -5.44 4.12 -3.92
N SER A 125 -4.74 3.00 -3.83
CA SER A 125 -5.11 1.86 -2.98
C SER A 125 -5.28 2.27 -1.52
N LYS A 126 -4.38 3.12 -1.01
CA LYS A 126 -4.39 3.57 0.39
C LYS A 126 -5.50 4.56 0.71
N LEU A 127 -5.79 5.46 -0.21
CA LEU A 127 -6.95 6.34 -0.08
C LEU A 127 -8.28 5.58 -0.18
N LEU A 128 -8.37 4.56 -1.04
CA LEU A 128 -9.55 3.68 -1.10
C LEU A 128 -9.69 2.78 0.13
N ALA A 129 -8.61 2.47 0.84
CA ALA A 129 -8.69 1.81 2.15
C ALA A 129 -9.40 2.71 3.19
N VAL A 130 -9.21 4.04 3.13
CA VAL A 130 -10.00 4.96 3.97
C VAL A 130 -11.48 4.93 3.59
N TYR A 131 -11.77 4.95 2.28
CA TYR A 131 -13.13 4.90 1.76
C TYR A 131 -13.89 3.65 2.20
N SER A 132 -13.24 2.48 2.11
CA SER A 132 -13.86 1.19 2.39
C SER A 132 -13.96 0.89 3.89
N ARG A 133 -12.82 0.85 4.60
CA ARG A 133 -12.77 0.40 6.01
C ARG A 133 -12.50 1.53 6.99
N GLY A 134 -11.58 2.45 6.66
CA GLY A 134 -11.25 3.61 7.50
C GLY A 134 -10.72 3.25 8.88
N TYR A 135 -9.71 2.39 8.96
CA TYR A 135 -8.97 2.18 10.21
C TYR A 135 -7.99 3.34 10.46
N ALA A 136 -7.55 3.52 11.71
CA ALA A 136 -6.63 4.61 12.08
C ALA A 136 -5.36 4.63 11.21
N ARG A 137 -4.78 3.46 10.92
CA ARG A 137 -3.62 3.33 10.01
C ARG A 137 -3.88 3.83 8.59
N ASP A 138 -5.11 3.69 8.08
CA ASP A 138 -5.46 4.15 6.73
C ASP A 138 -5.49 5.69 6.68
N TYR A 139 -5.99 6.35 7.73
CA TYR A 139 -5.94 7.81 7.84
C TYR A 139 -4.52 8.34 8.04
N LEU A 140 -3.65 7.61 8.75
CA LEU A 140 -2.23 7.97 8.89
C LEU A 140 -1.50 7.88 7.54
N ASP A 141 -1.78 6.83 6.77
CA ASP A 141 -1.25 6.67 5.41
C ASP A 141 -1.77 7.80 4.51
N ALA A 142 -3.07 8.12 4.55
CA ALA A 142 -3.66 9.25 3.83
C ALA A 142 -3.03 10.61 4.22
N TYR A 143 -2.83 10.84 5.52
CA TYR A 143 -2.17 12.05 6.02
C TYR A 143 -0.72 12.15 5.50
N SER A 144 0.03 11.05 5.52
CA SER A 144 1.41 11.00 4.98
C SER A 144 1.44 11.26 3.47
N ILE A 145 0.49 10.67 2.73
CA ILE A 145 0.34 10.89 1.28
C ILE A 145 0.11 12.37 0.97
N ILE A 146 -0.84 13.01 1.66
CA ILE A 146 -1.21 14.41 1.40
C ILE A 146 -0.06 15.36 1.78
N THR A 147 0.57 15.12 2.94
CA THR A 147 1.68 15.97 3.44
C THR A 147 3.01 15.71 2.72
N SER A 148 3.16 14.61 1.97
CA SER A 148 4.31 14.40 1.10
C SER A 148 4.40 15.43 -0.03
N HIS A 149 3.29 16.11 -0.36
CA HIS A 149 3.16 17.08 -1.45
C HIS A 149 3.60 16.57 -2.83
N ARG A 150 3.70 15.23 -3.01
CA ARG A 150 4.00 14.59 -4.30
C ARG A 150 2.83 14.67 -5.27
N PHE A 151 1.62 14.83 -4.75
CA PHE A 151 0.38 14.94 -5.50
C PHE A 151 -0.48 16.07 -4.94
N THR A 152 -1.13 16.80 -5.83
CA THR A 152 -2.22 17.72 -5.47
C THR A 152 -3.48 16.94 -5.09
N HIS A 153 -4.37 17.56 -4.32
CA HIS A 153 -5.67 16.95 -3.99
C HIS A 153 -6.44 16.49 -5.24
N GLN A 154 -6.41 17.28 -6.32
CA GLN A 154 -7.09 16.91 -7.56
C GLN A 154 -6.51 15.64 -8.19
N GLN A 155 -5.18 15.51 -8.21
CA GLN A 155 -4.52 14.30 -8.71
C GLN A 155 -4.87 13.09 -7.85
N LEU A 156 -4.90 13.23 -6.52
CA LEU A 156 -5.30 12.16 -5.60
C LEU A 156 -6.73 11.67 -5.90
N ILE A 157 -7.67 12.61 -6.10
CA ILE A 157 -9.07 12.28 -6.45
C ILE A 157 -9.13 11.53 -7.79
N THR A 158 -8.43 12.03 -8.81
CA THR A 158 -8.39 11.39 -10.13
C THR A 158 -7.79 9.98 -10.06
N LEU A 159 -6.73 9.77 -9.28
CA LEU A 159 -6.13 8.44 -9.08
C LEU A 159 -7.13 7.47 -8.45
N CYS A 160 -7.88 7.90 -7.42
CA CYS A 160 -8.93 7.08 -6.81
C CYS A 160 -10.05 6.74 -7.81
N GLN A 161 -10.54 7.71 -8.59
CA GLN A 161 -11.61 7.50 -9.56
C GLN A 161 -11.22 6.59 -10.73
N ARG A 162 -9.95 6.63 -11.16
CA ARG A 162 -9.44 5.70 -12.17
C ARG A 162 -9.40 4.27 -11.65
N ARG A 163 -9.04 4.11 -10.37
CA ARG A 163 -8.96 2.80 -9.72
C ARG A 163 -10.32 2.22 -9.37
N ASP A 164 -11.24 3.06 -8.91
CA ASP A 164 -12.62 2.69 -8.63
C ASP A 164 -13.56 3.66 -9.38
N PRO A 165 -14.00 3.30 -10.60
CA PRO A 165 -14.96 4.11 -11.36
C PRO A 165 -16.33 4.28 -10.69
N THR A 166 -16.62 3.48 -9.66
CA THR A 166 -17.88 3.56 -8.89
C THR A 166 -17.76 4.42 -7.64
N LEU A 167 -16.58 5.00 -7.38
CA LEU A 167 -16.33 5.89 -6.25
C LEU A 167 -17.30 7.08 -6.28
N ASP A 168 -18.12 7.19 -5.24
CA ASP A 168 -18.99 8.33 -5.00
C ASP A 168 -18.23 9.42 -4.21
N PRO A 169 -17.94 10.60 -4.81
CA PRO A 169 -17.13 11.60 -4.14
C PRO A 169 -17.70 12.14 -2.83
N PRO A 170 -19.01 12.44 -2.67
CA PRO A 170 -19.59 12.79 -1.37
C PRO A 170 -19.35 11.73 -0.29
N THR A 171 -19.56 10.45 -0.61
CA THR A 171 -19.29 9.36 0.34
C THR A 171 -17.80 9.24 0.65
N PHE A 172 -16.93 9.46 -0.34
CA PHE A 172 -15.48 9.48 -0.13
C PHE A 172 -15.04 10.62 0.81
N ALA A 173 -15.55 11.83 0.60
CA ALA A 173 -15.30 12.96 1.49
C ALA A 173 -15.78 12.67 2.93
N ALA A 174 -16.97 12.08 3.07
CA ALA A 174 -17.52 11.68 4.37
C ALA A 174 -16.64 10.62 5.05
N ALA A 175 -16.13 9.64 4.29
CA ALA A 175 -15.20 8.63 4.79
C ALA A 175 -13.90 9.25 5.29
N ILE A 176 -13.31 10.20 4.56
CA ILE A 176 -12.12 10.95 5.01
C ILE A 176 -12.42 11.72 6.31
N ALA A 177 -13.58 12.39 6.41
CA ALA A 177 -13.97 13.14 7.60
C ALA A 177 -14.29 12.26 8.82
N ARG A 178 -14.54 10.95 8.62
CA ARG A 178 -14.87 10.00 9.68
C ARG A 178 -13.72 9.73 10.65
N HIS A 179 -12.48 10.12 10.33
CA HIS A 179 -11.36 10.04 11.29
C HIS A 179 -11.69 10.68 12.65
N ARG A 180 -12.54 11.72 12.67
CA ARG A 180 -12.99 12.43 13.88
C ARG A 180 -13.78 11.56 14.87
N THR A 181 -14.30 10.42 14.43
CA THR A 181 -15.06 9.50 15.28
C THR A 181 -14.17 8.47 15.97
N LEU A 182 -12.89 8.37 15.58
CA LEU A 182 -11.94 7.46 16.20
C LEU A 182 -11.31 8.10 17.45
N PRO A 183 -11.11 7.36 18.54
CA PRO A 183 -10.34 7.82 19.69
C PRO A 183 -8.92 8.23 19.28
N THR A 184 -8.38 9.30 19.87
CA THR A 184 -7.02 9.76 19.57
C THR A 184 -5.95 8.68 19.87
N THR A 185 -6.21 7.81 20.85
CA THR A 185 -5.36 6.66 21.21
C THR A 185 -5.16 5.68 20.05
N GLU A 186 -6.12 5.60 19.12
CA GLU A 186 -6.01 4.74 17.94
C GLU A 186 -4.97 5.24 16.93
N PHE A 187 -4.62 6.53 16.98
CA PHE A 187 -3.56 7.11 16.15
C PHE A 187 -2.22 7.09 16.88
N THR A 188 -2.20 7.45 18.17
CA THR A 188 -0.95 7.51 18.95
C THR A 188 -0.33 6.13 19.16
N LYS A 189 -1.12 5.05 19.16
CA LYS A 189 -0.58 3.67 19.19
C LYS A 189 0.31 3.33 17.98
N TYR A 190 0.14 4.06 16.87
CA TYR A 190 0.97 3.94 15.67
C TYR A 190 2.07 5.02 15.59
N GLY A 191 2.36 5.69 16.71
CA GLY A 191 3.49 6.63 16.82
C GLY A 191 3.20 8.09 16.48
N LEU A 192 1.97 8.43 16.06
CA LEU A 192 1.59 9.83 15.82
C LEU A 192 1.70 10.63 17.13
N GLN A 193 2.43 11.74 17.11
CA GLN A 193 2.59 12.55 18.31
C GLN A 193 1.27 13.28 18.63
N PRO A 194 0.89 13.42 19.92
CA PRO A 194 -0.33 14.15 20.30
C PRO A 194 -0.39 15.58 19.76
N SER A 195 0.76 16.23 19.56
CA SER A 195 0.87 17.56 18.95
C SER A 195 0.42 17.61 17.49
N GLU A 196 0.50 16.48 16.76
CA GLU A 196 0.19 16.38 15.33
C GLU A 196 -1.29 16.07 15.05
N LEU A 197 -2.07 15.65 16.06
CA LEU A 197 -3.48 15.28 15.90
C LEU A 197 -4.31 16.39 15.25
N ARG A 198 -4.04 17.65 15.60
CA ARG A 198 -4.73 18.80 14.97
C ARG A 198 -4.34 18.93 13.49
N ALA A 199 -3.05 18.78 13.17
CA ALA A 199 -2.56 18.88 11.80
C ALA A 199 -3.14 17.77 10.92
N LEU A 200 -3.19 16.54 11.43
CA LEU A 200 -3.85 15.41 10.78
C LEU A 200 -5.31 15.75 10.48
N SER A 201 -6.06 16.20 11.50
CA SER A 201 -7.48 16.49 11.34
C SER A 201 -7.73 17.61 10.34
N THR A 202 -7.00 18.72 10.44
CA THR A 202 -7.10 19.84 9.49
C THR A 202 -6.78 19.40 8.05
N THR A 203 -5.71 18.62 7.85
CA THR A 203 -5.30 18.16 6.53
C THR A 203 -6.36 17.25 5.89
N LEU A 204 -6.89 16.28 6.65
CA LEU A 204 -7.92 15.39 6.13
C LEU A 204 -9.23 16.13 5.85
N LEU A 205 -9.61 17.11 6.67
CA LEU A 205 -10.82 17.90 6.44
C LEU A 205 -10.70 18.81 5.22
N ASP A 206 -9.54 19.43 4.99
CA ASP A 206 -9.28 20.24 3.79
C ASP A 206 -9.34 19.38 2.51
N PHE A 207 -8.79 18.16 2.57
CA PHE A 207 -8.92 17.21 1.47
C PHE A 207 -10.39 16.79 1.25
N ALA A 208 -11.15 16.49 2.31
CA ALA A 208 -12.57 16.19 2.21
C ALA A 208 -13.39 17.35 1.61
N GLU A 209 -13.07 18.59 1.97
CA GLU A 209 -13.70 19.77 1.37
C GLU A 209 -13.38 19.89 -0.12
N THR A 210 -12.13 19.62 -0.51
CA THR A 210 -11.72 19.60 -1.92
C THR A 210 -12.45 18.54 -2.72
N ILE A 211 -12.61 17.32 -2.17
CA ILE A 211 -13.40 16.25 -2.80
C ILE A 211 -14.82 16.74 -3.08
N ASN A 212 -15.48 17.32 -2.07
CA ASN A 212 -16.85 17.84 -2.21
C ASN A 212 -16.96 18.95 -3.26
N LYS A 213 -16.01 19.89 -3.32
CA LYS A 213 -16.01 20.95 -4.33
C LYS A 213 -15.85 20.40 -5.75
N THR A 214 -15.01 19.39 -5.92
CA THR A 214 -14.76 18.73 -7.20
C THR A 214 -16.01 18.05 -7.75
N SER A 215 -16.84 17.46 -6.88
CA SER A 215 -18.14 16.86 -7.26
C SER A 215 -19.12 17.87 -7.85
N HIS A 216 -19.08 19.11 -7.36
CA HIS A 216 -20.02 20.17 -7.76
C HIS A 216 -19.55 20.96 -8.99
N ASN A 217 -18.27 20.83 -9.37
CA ASN A 217 -17.72 21.53 -10.51
C ASN A 217 -16.64 20.66 -11.20
N PRO A 218 -17.05 19.70 -12.06
CA PRO A 218 -16.12 18.85 -12.79
C PRO A 218 -15.41 19.69 -13.86
N GLY A 219 -14.36 20.39 -13.47
CA GLY A 219 -13.45 21.05 -14.41
C GLY A 219 -12.80 20.06 -15.37
N THR A 220 -12.24 20.59 -16.47
CA THR A 220 -11.60 19.83 -17.56
C THR A 220 -10.68 18.70 -17.07
N PRO A 221 -10.72 17.52 -17.72
CA PRO A 221 -9.92 16.37 -17.31
C PRO A 221 -8.43 16.72 -17.32
N TYR A 222 -7.77 16.44 -16.20
CA TYR A 222 -6.32 16.59 -16.05
C TYR A 222 -5.59 15.64 -17.00
N THR A 223 -4.68 16.17 -17.79
CA THR A 223 -3.73 15.39 -18.61
C THR A 223 -2.46 15.17 -17.80
N ASP A 224 -1.99 13.92 -17.78
CA ASP A 224 -0.93 13.44 -16.92
C ASP A 224 0.40 14.18 -17.23
N ALA A 225 0.73 15.22 -16.45
CA ALA A 225 2.08 15.80 -16.48
C ALA A 225 3.09 14.78 -15.90
N ALA A 226 4.25 14.70 -16.54
CA ALA A 226 5.29 13.68 -16.39
C ALA A 226 5.48 13.12 -14.97
N ASN A 227 5.70 11.79 -14.91
CA ASN A 227 5.95 10.99 -13.71
C ASN A 227 6.81 11.73 -12.66
N PRO A 228 6.37 11.83 -11.38
CA PRO A 228 7.34 12.04 -10.32
C PRO A 228 8.30 10.85 -10.35
N THR A 229 9.56 11.13 -10.64
CA THR A 229 10.63 10.15 -10.74
C THR A 229 10.67 9.28 -9.47
N GLY A 230 10.85 7.97 -9.66
CA GLY A 230 10.92 6.98 -8.58
C GLY A 230 12.01 7.26 -7.53
N PRO A 231 12.14 6.40 -6.51
CA PRO A 231 12.99 6.66 -5.35
C PRO A 231 14.43 7.01 -5.77
N PRO A 232 15.09 7.94 -5.07
CA PRO A 232 16.46 8.35 -5.40
C PRO A 232 17.41 7.15 -5.29
N ASN A 233 18.13 6.86 -6.38
CA ASN A 233 19.17 5.83 -6.41
C ASN A 233 20.27 6.16 -5.38
N SER A 234 20.32 5.42 -4.28
CA SER A 234 21.45 5.41 -3.35
C SER A 234 22.52 4.42 -3.84
N LYS A 235 23.33 4.81 -4.83
CA LYS A 235 24.61 4.16 -5.11
C LYS A 235 25.68 5.19 -5.43
N SER A 236 26.34 5.69 -4.39
CA SER A 236 27.72 6.19 -4.47
C SER A 236 28.61 5.16 -3.76
N GLY A 237 29.10 4.18 -4.53
CA GLY A 237 30.26 3.37 -4.13
C GLY A 237 31.54 4.15 -4.45
N PRO A 238 32.65 3.93 -3.71
CA PRO A 238 33.84 4.74 -3.86
C PRO A 238 34.57 4.39 -5.16
N GLU A 239 35.06 5.41 -5.88
CA GLU A 239 36.05 5.25 -6.93
C GLU A 239 37.35 4.72 -6.31
N LEU A 240 37.79 3.55 -6.75
CA LEU A 240 39.14 3.06 -6.54
C LEU A 240 40.03 3.60 -7.67
N LEU A 241 41.01 4.42 -7.29
CA LEU A 241 42.27 4.61 -8.03
C LEU A 241 43.29 3.57 -7.53
#